data_AF-U2R3W6-F1
#
_entry.id   AF-U2R3W6-F1
#
_cell.length_a   1.000
_cell.length_b   1.000
_cell.length_c   1.000
_cell.angle_alpha   90.00
_cell.angle_beta   90.00
_cell.angle_gamma   90.00
#
_symmetry.space_group_name_H-M   'P 1'
#
loop_
_entity.id
_entity.type
_entity.pdbx_description
1 polymer ?
#
loop_
_entity_poly.entity_id
_entity_poly.type
_entity_poly.pdbx_seq_one_letter_code
_entity_poly.pdbx_strand_id
1 'polypeptide(L)'
;MEPKKWMSEKEIILKSKHLGPMVEDAFYQERMMILKLTDKEKFDYMVSKMNYCKRKEYSSGKALDLNVNKGDLAYIDFGQAYQHEIGYLHFGLVMTVKRGKAFVVPLSGKYKAYLEAYDNKGNPTGKRHLMRLGYIEGLTKVSVLFINDSKWINTSRIIEIKAHIDVNGEIFKEVQKRIIEMIIE
;
A
#
# COMPACT_ATOMS: atom_id res chain seq x y z
N MET A 1 6.04 -21.96 -16.16
CA MET A 1 5.38 -23.21 -15.66
C MET A 1 4.07 -22.83 -14.96
N GLU A 2 2.98 -23.59 -15.10
CA GLU A 2 1.68 -23.19 -14.52
C GLU A 2 1.69 -23.15 -12.98
N PRO A 3 0.95 -22.22 -12.34
CA PRO A 3 0.94 -22.05 -10.89
C PRO A 3 0.54 -23.29 -10.07
N LYS A 4 -0.25 -24.20 -10.66
CA LYS A 4 -0.68 -25.42 -9.95
C LYS A 4 0.41 -26.47 -9.86
N LYS A 5 1.33 -26.48 -10.83
CA LYS A 5 2.36 -27.52 -10.98
C LYS A 5 3.52 -27.37 -9.99
N TRP A 6 3.96 -26.14 -9.71
CA TRP A 6 5.06 -25.92 -8.74
C TRP A 6 4.65 -26.21 -7.29
N MET A 7 3.38 -26.02 -6.94
CA MET A 7 2.86 -26.36 -5.61
C MET A 7 2.88 -27.86 -5.36
N SER A 8 2.49 -28.68 -6.35
CA SER A 8 2.53 -30.14 -6.25
C SER A 8 3.94 -30.71 -6.30
N GLU A 9 4.87 -30.05 -7.00
CA GLU A 9 6.25 -30.53 -7.21
C GLU A 9 7.28 -29.88 -6.27
N LYS A 10 6.87 -29.02 -5.33
CA LYS A 10 7.76 -28.22 -4.46
C LYS A 10 8.86 -29.04 -3.79
N GLU A 11 8.50 -30.14 -3.14
CA GLU A 11 9.46 -31.02 -2.45
C GLU A 11 10.46 -31.67 -3.42
N ILE A 12 10.03 -31.98 -4.64
CA ILE A 12 10.89 -32.55 -5.69
C ILE A 12 11.87 -31.48 -6.17
N ILE A 13 11.38 -30.27 -6.49
CA ILE A 13 12.20 -29.14 -6.95
C ILE A 13 13.28 -28.77 -5.92
N LEU A 14 12.92 -28.74 -4.64
CA LEU A 14 13.85 -28.43 -3.55
C LEU A 14 14.93 -29.52 -3.39
N LYS A 15 14.56 -30.81 -3.54
CA LYS A 15 15.50 -31.94 -3.43
C LYS A 15 16.38 -32.12 -4.67
N SER A 16 15.87 -31.80 -5.86
CA SER A 16 16.54 -32.02 -7.15
C SER A 16 17.46 -30.87 -7.60
N LYS A 17 17.69 -29.85 -6.75
CA LYS A 17 18.45 -28.63 -7.07
C LYS A 17 17.92 -27.87 -8.32
N HIS A 18 16.66 -28.08 -8.71
CA HIS A 18 16.01 -27.40 -9.84
C HIS A 18 15.61 -25.94 -9.55
N LEU A 19 16.09 -25.37 -8.44
CA LEU A 19 15.82 -23.99 -8.08
C LEU A 19 16.48 -22.99 -9.04
N GLY A 20 17.66 -23.30 -9.59
CA GLY A 20 18.39 -22.43 -10.52
C GLY A 20 17.55 -22.01 -11.75
N PRO A 21 17.06 -22.96 -12.56
CA PRO A 21 16.22 -22.64 -13.71
C PRO A 21 14.94 -21.85 -13.37
N MET A 22 14.33 -22.12 -12.20
CA MET A 22 13.14 -21.38 -11.74
C MET A 22 13.47 -19.92 -11.40
N VAL A 23 14.63 -19.67 -10.81
CA VAL A 23 15.13 -18.31 -10.52
C VAL A 23 15.42 -17.56 -11.83
N GLU A 24 16.04 -18.22 -12.80
CA GLU A 24 16.33 -17.64 -14.12
C GLU A 24 15.04 -17.27 -14.88
N ASP A 25 14.03 -18.15 -14.91
CA ASP A 25 12.73 -17.86 -15.52
C ASP A 25 12.06 -16.66 -14.81
N ALA A 26 12.06 -16.63 -13.47
CA ALA A 26 11.50 -15.51 -12.72
C ALA A 26 12.17 -14.17 -13.07
N PHE A 27 13.51 -14.13 -13.17
CA PHE A 27 14.22 -12.92 -13.59
C PHE A 27 13.94 -12.55 -15.06
N TYR A 28 13.80 -13.53 -15.94
CA TYR A 28 13.43 -13.28 -17.32
C TYR A 28 12.03 -12.65 -17.44
N GLN A 29 11.02 -13.23 -16.77
CA GLN A 29 9.66 -12.67 -16.74
C GLN A 29 9.64 -11.26 -16.15
N GLU A 30 10.36 -11.05 -15.04
CA GLU A 30 10.48 -9.73 -14.41
C GLU A 30 11.08 -8.70 -15.39
N ARG A 31 12.18 -9.05 -16.07
CA ARG A 31 12.82 -8.19 -17.06
C ARG A 31 11.88 -7.83 -18.20
N MET A 32 11.14 -8.81 -18.74
CA MET A 32 10.18 -8.57 -19.83
C MET A 32 9.03 -7.67 -19.39
N MET A 33 8.60 -7.76 -18.13
CA MET A 33 7.59 -6.87 -17.55
C MET A 33 8.13 -5.45 -17.37
N ILE A 34 9.32 -5.28 -16.80
CA ILE A 34 9.97 -3.96 -16.61
C ILE A 34 10.13 -3.20 -17.94
N LEU A 35 10.47 -3.90 -19.02
CA LEU A 35 10.63 -3.28 -20.34
C LEU A 35 9.33 -2.65 -20.88
N LYS A 36 8.16 -3.10 -20.41
CA LYS A 36 6.84 -2.58 -20.81
C LYS A 36 6.35 -1.41 -19.96
N LEU A 37 7.00 -1.14 -18.83
CA LEU A 37 6.62 -0.08 -17.91
C LEU A 37 7.04 1.30 -18.43
N THR A 38 6.29 2.34 -18.05
CA THR A 38 6.73 3.74 -18.20
C THR A 38 7.92 4.03 -17.28
N ASP A 39 8.69 5.08 -17.56
CA ASP A 39 9.88 5.39 -16.74
C ASP A 39 9.53 5.72 -15.28
N LYS A 40 8.37 6.33 -15.06
CA LYS A 40 7.85 6.54 -13.71
C LYS A 40 7.56 5.21 -12.99
N GLU A 41 6.87 4.29 -13.65
CA GLU A 41 6.56 2.98 -13.07
C GLU A 41 7.82 2.16 -12.82
N LYS A 42 8.82 2.23 -13.72
CA LYS A 42 10.14 1.60 -13.50
C LYS A 42 10.81 2.16 -12.26
N PHE A 43 10.80 3.48 -12.08
CA PHE A 43 11.38 4.14 -10.91
C PHE A 43 10.71 3.65 -9.61
N ASP A 44 9.38 3.72 -9.55
CA ASP A 44 8.60 3.30 -8.37
C ASP A 44 8.83 1.81 -8.06
N TYR A 45 8.84 0.95 -9.09
CA TYR A 45 9.13 -0.48 -8.98
C TYR A 45 10.53 -0.77 -8.45
N MET A 46 11.56 -0.11 -9.01
CA MET A 46 12.96 -0.32 -8.61
C MET A 46 13.22 0.15 -7.18
N VAL A 47 12.69 1.31 -6.78
CA VAL A 47 12.82 1.81 -5.41
C VAL A 47 12.14 0.86 -4.42
N SER A 48 10.93 0.38 -4.75
CA SER A 48 10.22 -0.60 -3.92
C SER A 48 11.00 -1.92 -3.78
N LYS A 49 11.60 -2.42 -4.87
CA LYS A 49 12.47 -3.60 -4.85
C LYS A 49 13.70 -3.38 -3.96
N MET A 50 14.37 -2.23 -4.07
CA MET A 50 15.52 -1.89 -3.23
C MET A 50 15.14 -1.79 -1.75
N ASN A 51 13.99 -1.19 -1.44
CA ASN A 51 13.47 -1.12 -0.09
C ASN A 51 13.21 -2.51 0.47
N TYR A 52 12.56 -3.40 -0.31
CA TYR A 52 12.35 -4.78 0.10
C TYR A 52 13.67 -5.49 0.42
N CYS A 53 14.66 -5.42 -0.46
CA CYS A 53 15.98 -6.02 -0.23
C CYS A 53 16.65 -5.51 1.05
N LYS A 54 16.53 -4.22 1.36
CA LYS A 54 17.14 -3.60 2.55
C LYS A 54 16.35 -3.81 3.83
N ARG A 55 15.02 -3.97 3.74
CA ARG A 55 14.13 -3.86 4.90
C ARG A 55 13.35 -5.12 5.25
N LYS A 56 13.35 -6.16 4.40
CA LYS A 56 12.52 -7.37 4.60
C LYS A 56 12.79 -8.12 5.90
N GLU A 57 14.00 -8.01 6.45
CA GLU A 57 14.42 -8.70 7.69
C GLU A 57 14.00 -7.95 8.97
N TYR A 58 13.56 -6.68 8.87
CA TYR A 58 13.12 -5.95 10.05
C TYR A 58 11.74 -6.41 10.52
N SER A 59 11.65 -6.71 11.82
CA SER A 59 10.41 -7.10 12.47
C SER A 59 9.37 -5.97 12.52
N SER A 60 9.82 -4.71 12.59
CA SER A 60 8.96 -3.51 12.61
C SER A 60 9.75 -2.25 12.28
N GLY A 61 9.05 -1.12 12.09
CA GLY A 61 9.62 0.21 11.90
C GLY A 61 10.44 0.70 13.10
N LYS A 62 10.21 0.16 14.31
CA LYS A 62 11.05 0.49 15.49
C LYS A 62 12.51 0.09 15.31
N ALA A 63 12.78 -0.99 14.57
CA ALA A 63 14.15 -1.40 14.26
C ALA A 63 14.84 -0.48 13.24
N LEU A 64 14.10 0.49 12.70
CA LEU A 64 14.55 1.55 11.80
C LEU A 64 14.44 2.93 12.46
N ASP A 65 14.35 2.99 13.80
CA ASP A 65 14.13 4.20 14.59
C ASP A 65 12.88 5.01 14.19
N LEU A 66 11.88 4.33 13.62
CA LEU A 66 10.61 4.92 13.19
C LEU A 66 9.47 4.54 14.14
N ASN A 67 8.97 5.53 14.87
CA ASN A 67 7.83 5.39 15.77
C ASN A 67 6.52 5.77 15.07
N VAL A 68 5.80 4.75 14.61
CA VAL A 68 4.51 4.89 13.91
C VAL A 68 3.35 4.84 14.88
N ASN A 69 2.46 5.82 14.80
CA ASN A 69 1.29 5.98 15.65
C ASN A 69 -0.01 6.00 14.84
N LYS A 70 -1.12 5.70 15.53
CA LYS A 70 -2.47 5.91 14.99
C LYS A 70 -2.66 7.40 14.67
N GLY A 71 -3.23 7.71 13.51
CA GLY A 71 -3.42 9.10 13.05
C GLY A 71 -2.32 9.59 12.11
N ASP A 72 -1.17 8.90 12.05
CA ASP A 72 -0.07 9.31 11.19
C ASP A 72 -0.43 9.19 9.71
N LEU A 73 -0.09 10.21 8.94
CA LEU A 73 -0.04 10.19 7.49
C LEU A 73 1.39 9.97 7.07
N ALA A 74 1.64 8.82 6.46
CA ALA A 74 2.98 8.35 6.20
C ALA A 74 3.19 8.05 4.71
N TYR A 75 4.44 8.18 4.26
CA TYR A 75 4.88 7.69 2.96
C TYR A 75 5.29 6.23 3.10
N ILE A 76 4.70 5.36 2.28
CA ILE A 76 4.66 3.91 2.49
C ILE A 76 5.03 3.19 1.20
N ASP A 77 5.81 2.13 1.34
CA ASP A 77 6.04 1.14 0.30
C ASP A 77 5.06 -0.03 0.39
N PHE A 78 4.02 0.00 -0.45
CA PHE A 78 3.02 -1.05 -0.57
C PHE A 78 3.53 -2.31 -1.30
N GLY A 79 4.69 -2.25 -1.97
CA GLY A 79 5.26 -3.38 -2.71
C GLY A 79 4.60 -3.61 -4.07
N GLN A 80 4.90 -4.76 -4.68
CA GLN A 80 4.22 -5.19 -5.90
C GLN A 80 2.73 -5.42 -5.62
N ALA A 81 1.90 -5.09 -6.61
CA ALA A 81 0.45 -5.13 -6.47
C ALA A 81 -0.19 -5.61 -7.77
N TYR A 82 -1.36 -6.24 -7.67
CA TYR A 82 -2.16 -6.58 -8.84
C TYR A 82 -2.90 -5.35 -9.37
N GLN A 83 -3.46 -5.47 -10.57
CA GLN A 83 -4.32 -4.43 -11.10
C GLN A 83 -5.49 -4.17 -10.11
N HIS A 84 -5.81 -2.89 -9.89
CA HIS A 84 -6.78 -2.40 -8.92
C HIS A 84 -6.34 -2.39 -7.45
N GLU A 85 -5.11 -2.79 -7.15
CA GLU A 85 -4.47 -2.58 -5.86
C GLU A 85 -3.44 -1.43 -5.96
N ILE A 86 -3.25 -0.72 -4.86
CA ILE A 86 -2.14 0.21 -4.73
C ILE A 86 -0.84 -0.57 -4.57
N GLY A 87 0.14 -0.21 -5.39
CA GLY A 87 1.49 -0.77 -5.36
C GLY A 87 2.52 0.33 -5.25
N TYR A 88 3.74 -0.06 -4.89
CA TYR A 88 4.91 0.81 -4.75
C TYR A 88 4.67 1.94 -3.74
N LEU A 89 5.09 3.16 -4.07
CA LEU A 89 5.26 4.24 -3.11
C LEU A 89 4.06 5.18 -3.11
N HIS A 90 3.30 5.18 -2.01
CA HIS A 90 2.15 6.06 -1.83
C HIS A 90 2.03 6.56 -0.40
N PHE A 91 1.24 7.60 -0.22
CA PHE A 91 0.82 8.01 1.12
C PHE A 91 -0.22 7.03 1.66
N GLY A 92 -0.32 6.93 2.98
CA GLY A 92 -1.39 6.24 3.66
C GLY A 92 -1.63 6.79 5.05
N LEU A 93 -2.88 6.68 5.51
CA LEU A 93 -3.30 7.01 6.87
C LEU A 93 -3.21 5.76 7.75
N VAL A 94 -2.51 5.87 8.89
CA VAL A 94 -2.40 4.81 9.88
C VAL A 94 -3.62 4.81 10.79
N MET A 95 -4.44 3.77 10.68
CA MET A 95 -5.68 3.64 11.45
C MET A 95 -5.48 2.95 12.81
N THR A 96 -4.51 2.04 12.90
CA THR A 96 -4.11 1.39 14.14
C THR A 96 -2.76 0.69 13.97
N VAL A 97 -2.05 0.46 15.08
CA VAL A 97 -0.78 -0.27 15.12
C VAL A 97 -0.90 -1.42 16.13
N LYS A 98 -0.57 -2.64 15.71
CA LYS A 98 -0.60 -3.86 16.53
C LYS A 98 0.58 -4.75 16.17
N ARG A 99 1.38 -5.14 17.18
CA ARG A 99 2.51 -6.09 17.06
C ARG A 99 3.43 -5.80 15.86
N GLY A 100 3.86 -4.55 15.70
CA GLY A 100 4.75 -4.14 14.60
C GLY A 100 4.08 -4.00 13.23
N LYS A 101 2.77 -4.26 13.12
CA LYS A 101 1.98 -4.03 11.91
C LYS A 101 1.09 -2.80 12.06
N ALA A 102 0.88 -2.08 10.96
CA ALA A 102 -0.07 -0.99 10.87
C ALA A 102 -1.23 -1.40 9.95
N PHE A 103 -2.47 -1.13 10.37
CA PHE A 103 -3.60 -1.12 9.44
C PHE A 103 -3.66 0.26 8.83
N VAL A 104 -3.55 0.34 7.51
CA VAL A 104 -3.43 1.60 6.79
C VAL A 104 -4.49 1.71 5.71
N VAL A 105 -4.92 2.94 5.45
CA VAL A 105 -5.77 3.30 4.30
C VAL A 105 -4.91 4.06 3.29
N PRO A 106 -4.75 3.58 2.06
CA PRO A 106 -3.96 4.28 1.06
C PRO A 106 -4.55 5.63 0.68
N LEU A 107 -3.68 6.58 0.33
CA LEU A 107 -4.01 7.96 0.03
C LEU A 107 -3.43 8.39 -1.32
N SER A 108 -4.21 9.17 -2.07
CA SER A 108 -3.78 9.79 -3.32
C SER A 108 -3.98 11.30 -3.28
N GLY A 109 -3.06 12.00 -3.96
CA GLY A 109 -3.16 13.43 -4.23
C GLY A 109 -3.80 13.77 -5.59
N LYS A 110 -4.40 12.79 -6.27
CA LYS A 110 -4.97 12.98 -7.62
C LYS A 110 -6.34 13.68 -7.54
N TYR A 111 -6.42 14.89 -8.08
CA TYR A 111 -7.65 15.71 -8.06
C TYR A 111 -8.84 15.01 -8.72
N LYS A 112 -8.64 14.24 -9.79
CA LYS A 112 -9.71 13.45 -10.43
C LYS A 112 -10.36 12.46 -9.45
N ALA A 113 -9.57 11.70 -8.70
CA ALA A 113 -10.09 10.75 -7.72
C ALA A 113 -10.81 11.48 -6.56
N TYR A 114 -10.31 12.65 -6.18
CA TYR A 114 -10.98 13.51 -5.20
C TYR A 114 -12.38 13.92 -5.69
N LEU A 115 -12.51 14.39 -6.93
CA LEU A 115 -13.81 14.78 -7.50
C LEU A 115 -14.78 13.60 -7.61
N GLU A 116 -14.30 12.42 -8.01
CA GLU A 116 -15.13 11.23 -8.16
C GLU A 116 -15.58 10.60 -6.83
N ALA A 117 -14.96 10.95 -5.71
CA ALA A 117 -15.29 10.39 -4.40
C ALA A 117 -16.72 10.76 -3.95
N TYR A 118 -17.38 9.80 -3.28
CA TYR A 118 -18.69 10.01 -2.68
C TYR A 118 -18.63 11.08 -1.58
N ASP A 119 -19.56 12.02 -1.68
CA ASP A 119 -19.78 13.10 -0.72
C ASP A 119 -21.28 13.40 -0.65
N ASN A 120 -21.89 13.29 0.52
CA ASN A 120 -23.35 13.38 0.67
C ASN A 120 -23.93 14.73 0.25
N LYS A 121 -23.14 15.81 0.32
CA LYS A 121 -23.56 17.16 -0.06
C LYS A 121 -23.15 17.52 -1.49
N GLY A 122 -21.90 17.26 -1.87
CA GLY A 122 -21.35 17.71 -3.15
C GLY A 122 -21.26 16.66 -4.25
N ASN A 123 -21.34 15.36 -3.93
CA ASN A 123 -21.30 14.29 -4.93
C ASN A 123 -21.98 12.99 -4.43
N PRO A 124 -23.32 12.99 -4.28
CA PRO A 124 -24.05 11.88 -3.66
C PRO A 124 -24.06 10.59 -4.49
N THR A 125 -23.67 10.64 -5.77
CA THR A 125 -23.53 9.47 -6.65
C THR A 125 -22.06 9.06 -6.86
N GLY A 126 -21.14 9.67 -6.09
CA GLY A 126 -19.72 9.39 -6.20
C GLY A 126 -19.33 7.97 -5.78
N LYS A 127 -18.07 7.64 -6.04
CA LYS A 127 -17.46 6.34 -5.70
C LYS A 127 -17.36 6.18 -4.19
N ARG A 128 -18.12 5.24 -3.63
CA ARG A 128 -18.15 4.95 -2.17
C ARG A 128 -16.83 4.41 -1.62
N HIS A 129 -16.04 3.73 -2.46
CA HIS A 129 -14.71 3.26 -2.08
C HIS A 129 -13.67 4.39 -1.96
N LEU A 130 -14.03 5.62 -2.32
CA LEU A 130 -13.20 6.80 -2.15
C LEU A 130 -13.79 7.74 -1.09
N MET A 131 -12.93 8.34 -0.28
CA MET A 131 -13.32 9.33 0.73
C MET A 131 -12.43 10.57 0.66
N ARG A 132 -13.04 11.75 0.60
CA ARG A 132 -12.33 13.03 0.61
C ARG A 132 -11.84 13.35 2.04
N LEU A 133 -10.58 13.72 2.18
CA LEU A 133 -10.03 14.33 3.40
C LEU A 133 -9.79 15.84 3.26
N GLY A 134 -9.80 16.35 2.03
CA GLY A 134 -9.49 17.76 1.76
C GLY A 134 -7.99 18.05 1.85
N TYR A 135 -7.65 19.29 2.19
CA TYR A 135 -6.26 19.67 2.49
C TYR A 135 -5.94 19.31 3.93
N ILE A 136 -4.80 18.66 4.12
CA ILE A 136 -4.27 18.30 5.44
C ILE A 136 -2.97 19.06 5.62
N GLU A 137 -2.80 19.66 6.79
CA GLU A 137 -1.55 20.35 7.13
C GLU A 137 -0.36 19.40 6.99
N GLY A 138 0.72 19.88 6.36
CA GLY A 138 1.89 19.06 6.02
C GLY A 138 1.81 18.34 4.66
N LEU A 139 0.65 18.32 3.99
CA LEU A 139 0.50 17.82 2.62
C LEU A 139 0.27 18.96 1.61
N THR A 140 0.81 18.81 0.40
CA THR A 140 0.78 19.85 -0.64
C THR A 140 -0.40 19.74 -1.60
N LYS A 141 -1.22 18.68 -1.49
CA LYS A 141 -2.34 18.38 -2.40
C LYS A 141 -3.57 17.99 -1.60
N VAL A 142 -4.74 18.12 -2.23
CA VAL A 142 -5.96 17.50 -1.71
C VAL A 142 -5.76 16.00 -1.52
N SER A 143 -6.34 15.46 -0.47
CA SER A 143 -6.17 14.06 -0.09
C SER A 143 -7.47 13.31 -0.28
N VAL A 144 -7.37 12.14 -0.94
CA VAL A 144 -8.46 11.18 -1.08
C VAL A 144 -7.98 9.80 -0.64
N LEU A 145 -8.75 9.16 0.23
CA LEU A 145 -8.50 7.81 0.74
C LEU A 145 -9.16 6.76 -0.15
N PHE A 146 -8.47 5.63 -0.33
CA PHE A 146 -8.95 4.44 -1.02
C PHE A 146 -9.38 3.41 0.02
N ILE A 147 -10.64 3.50 0.44
CA ILE A 147 -11.20 2.73 1.57
C ILE A 147 -11.14 1.23 1.30
N ASN A 148 -11.47 0.81 0.07
CA ASN A 148 -11.48 -0.60 -0.34
C ASN A 148 -10.08 -1.23 -0.46
N ASP A 149 -9.02 -0.43 -0.36
CA ASP A 149 -7.64 -0.88 -0.47
C ASP A 149 -6.91 -0.82 0.88
N SER A 150 -7.68 -0.69 1.96
CA SER A 150 -7.18 -0.71 3.33
C SER A 150 -6.56 -2.08 3.64
N LYS A 151 -5.36 -2.09 4.24
CA LYS A 151 -4.65 -3.36 4.50
C LYS A 151 -3.69 -3.27 5.68
N TRP A 152 -3.36 -4.44 6.22
CA TRP A 152 -2.31 -4.59 7.23
C TRP A 152 -0.94 -4.70 6.58
N ILE A 153 -0.03 -3.80 6.94
CA ILE A 153 1.36 -3.79 6.49
C ILE A 153 2.31 -3.95 7.67
N ASN A 154 3.53 -4.43 7.43
CA ASN A 154 4.61 -4.28 8.41
C ASN A 154 4.99 -2.79 8.48
N THR A 155 5.16 -2.24 9.68
CA THR A 155 5.61 -0.85 9.88
C THR A 155 7.00 -0.58 9.28
N SER A 156 7.83 -1.60 9.01
CA SER A 156 9.09 -1.45 8.27
C SER A 156 8.90 -1.02 6.80
N ARG A 157 7.67 -1.11 6.26
CA ARG A 157 7.30 -0.55 4.96
C ARG A 157 7.08 0.97 4.98
N ILE A 158 6.92 1.55 6.16
CA ILE A 158 6.74 2.99 6.30
C ILE A 158 8.11 3.65 6.18
N ILE A 159 8.22 4.61 5.27
CA ILE A 159 9.47 5.30 4.93
C ILE A 159 9.61 6.54 5.80
N GLU A 160 8.54 7.33 5.91
CA GLU A 160 8.56 8.63 6.58
C GLU A 160 7.16 9.02 7.04
N ILE A 161 7.04 9.69 8.18
CA ILE A 161 5.79 10.30 8.67
C ILE A 161 5.78 11.77 8.23
N LYS A 162 4.71 12.22 7.56
CA LYS A 162 4.60 13.59 7.03
C LYS A 162 3.65 14.49 7.80
N ALA A 163 2.60 13.91 8.36
CA ALA A 163 1.56 14.66 9.07
C ALA A 163 0.83 13.74 10.05
N HIS A 164 -0.08 14.32 10.83
CA HIS A 164 -0.90 13.60 11.79
C HIS A 164 -2.32 14.16 11.79
N ILE A 165 -3.32 13.29 11.77
CA ILE A 165 -4.73 13.66 11.96
C ILE A 165 -5.13 13.35 13.40
N ASP A 166 -5.83 14.28 14.06
CA ASP A 166 -6.38 14.04 15.39
C ASP A 166 -7.32 12.82 15.39
N VAL A 167 -6.90 11.80 16.15
CA VAL A 167 -7.60 10.52 16.28
C VAL A 167 -8.95 10.62 17.01
N ASN A 168 -9.19 11.72 17.72
CA ASN A 168 -10.46 12.00 18.38
C ASN A 168 -11.38 12.91 17.55
N GLY A 169 -10.84 13.51 16.48
CA GLY A 169 -11.54 14.39 15.57
C GLY A 169 -12.60 13.69 14.74
N GLU A 170 -13.57 14.46 14.25
CA GLU A 170 -14.70 13.97 13.46
C GLU A 170 -14.26 13.26 12.17
N ILE A 171 -13.25 13.82 11.48
CA ILE A 171 -12.71 13.25 10.24
C ILE A 171 -12.19 11.83 10.48
N PHE A 172 -11.41 11.61 11.55
CA PHE A 172 -10.84 10.29 11.83
C PHE A 172 -11.95 9.27 12.14
N LYS A 173 -12.96 9.67 12.93
CA LYS A 173 -14.12 8.82 13.24
C LYS A 173 -14.94 8.48 11.98
N GLU A 174 -15.12 9.44 11.08
CA GLU A 174 -15.79 9.19 9.80
C GLU A 174 -15.01 8.22 8.92
N VAL A 175 -13.67 8.30 8.90
CA VAL A 175 -12.85 7.29 8.19
C VAL A 175 -13.08 5.89 8.77
N GLN A 176 -13.12 5.75 10.10
CA GLN A 176 -13.39 4.46 10.75
C GLN A 176 -14.77 3.93 10.33
N LYS A 177 -15.79 4.78 10.35
CA LYS A 177 -17.15 4.41 9.92
C LYS A 177 -17.17 3.96 8.46
N ARG A 178 -16.56 4.71 7.54
CA ARG A 178 -16.52 4.39 6.11
C ARG A 178 -15.79 3.06 5.82
N ILE A 179 -14.74 2.74 6.59
CA ILE A 179 -14.08 1.43 6.49
C ILE A 179 -15.02 0.32 6.93
N ILE A 180 -15.74 0.49 8.06
CA ILE A 180 -16.68 -0.52 8.55
C ILE A 180 -17.78 -0.74 7.52
N GLU A 181 -18.40 0.33 7.02
CA GLU A 181 -19.42 0.27 5.96
C GLU A 181 -18.91 -0.48 4.72
N MET A 182 -17.70 -0.19 4.24
CA MET A 182 -17.11 -0.88 3.09
C MET A 182 -16.89 -2.38 3.28
N ILE A 183 -16.80 -2.87 4.52
CA ILE A 183 -16.61 -4.30 4.84
C ILE A 183 -17.94 -5.03 4.98
N ILE A 184 -18.99 -4.33 5.43
CA ILE A 184 -20.29 -4.94 5.77
C ILE A 184 -21.37 -4.76 4.69
N GLU A 185 -21.21 -3.78 3.79
CA GLU A 185 -22.07 -3.56 2.60
C GLU A 185 -21.88 -4.68 1.56
#